data_AF-A0AAW3EES0-F1
#
_entry.id   AF-A0AAW3EES0-F1
#
_cell.length_a   1.000
_cell.length_b   1.000
_cell.length_c   1.000
_cell.angle_alpha   90.00
_cell.angle_beta   90.00
_cell.angle_gamma   90.00
#
_symmetry.space_group_name_H-M   'P 1'
#
loop_
_entity.id
_entity.type
_entity.pdbx_description
1 polymer ?
#
loop_
_entity_poly.entity_id
_entity_poly.type
_entity_poly.pdbx_seq_one_letter_code
_entity_poly.pdbx_strand_id
1 'polypeptide(L)'
;MILKHIYLFPELDDYGKEITYSFKEQSRSICNFLERKIKDLKYSSEGFRAVCFVGKKHPSKDVFVNSSNVLNIDVYIDENRYKITSIDYLNSYFIEIIKSGLSKCGDILPITEITSALHEFENSGYVNEWVHKKRFFKKQNITCSLVCNHSIEDFQLSLKIMRADDIIFNEVILITPPDELSYHYKFKDILINNSEVIVTTKLHSEPDNIFFRLKIN
;
A
#
# COMPACT_ATOMS: atom_id res chain seq x y z
N MET A 1 -11.65 -18.28 4.03
CA MET A 1 -11.46 -16.88 4.48
C MET A 1 -11.21 -16.02 3.26
N ILE A 2 -11.38 -14.71 3.31
CA ILE A 2 -11.01 -13.85 2.16
C ILE A 2 -9.56 -13.41 2.33
N LEU A 3 -8.74 -13.66 1.31
CA LEU A 3 -7.36 -13.16 1.24
C LEU A 3 -7.37 -11.63 1.12
N LYS A 4 -6.64 -10.95 2.02
CA LYS A 4 -6.66 -9.48 2.15
C LYS A 4 -5.29 -8.84 2.21
N HIS A 5 -4.28 -9.56 2.71
CA HIS A 5 -2.98 -8.99 3.04
C HIS A 5 -1.85 -9.77 2.39
N ILE A 6 -0.86 -9.03 1.90
CA ILE A 6 0.39 -9.56 1.37
C ILE A 6 1.51 -8.79 2.04
N TYR A 7 2.50 -9.51 2.57
CA TYR A 7 3.68 -8.94 3.20
C TYR A 7 4.94 -9.59 2.64
N LEU A 8 6.00 -8.79 2.55
CA LEU A 8 7.35 -9.23 2.27
C LEU A 8 8.26 -8.62 3.34
N PHE A 9 9.01 -9.44 4.05
CA PHE A 9 9.97 -8.95 5.05
C PHE A 9 11.04 -10.01 5.32
N PRO A 10 12.28 -9.61 5.64
CA PRO A 10 13.31 -10.53 6.10
C PRO A 10 13.06 -10.98 7.54
N GLU A 11 13.49 -12.19 7.86
CA GLU A 11 13.55 -12.70 9.23
C GLU A 11 14.60 -11.93 10.04
N LEU A 12 14.22 -11.52 11.25
CA LEU A 12 15.04 -10.60 12.04
C LEU A 12 16.37 -11.24 12.47
N ASP A 13 16.32 -12.52 12.84
CA ASP A 13 17.49 -13.27 13.29
C ASP A 13 18.51 -13.51 12.16
N ASP A 14 18.05 -13.56 10.92
CA ASP A 14 18.91 -13.79 9.75
C ASP A 14 19.58 -12.50 9.27
N TYR A 15 18.84 -11.38 9.22
CA TYR A 15 19.27 -10.14 8.53
C TYR A 15 19.53 -8.96 9.46
N GLY A 16 19.17 -9.07 10.75
CA GLY A 16 19.33 -8.00 11.73
C GLY A 16 18.38 -6.83 11.54
N LYS A 17 18.34 -5.93 12.54
CA LYS A 17 17.38 -4.83 12.63
C LYS A 17 17.48 -3.83 11.48
N GLU A 18 18.70 -3.43 11.13
CA GLU A 18 18.96 -2.36 10.16
C GLU A 18 18.35 -2.68 8.78
N ILE A 19 18.58 -3.90 8.29
CA ILE A 19 18.00 -4.36 7.02
C ILE A 19 16.52 -4.62 7.16
N THR A 20 16.09 -5.24 8.26
CA THR A 20 14.70 -5.66 8.43
C THR A 20 13.72 -4.50 8.40
N TYR A 21 14.02 -3.41 9.09
CA TYR A 21 13.10 -2.26 9.14
C TYR A 21 13.01 -1.55 7.79
N SER A 22 14.15 -1.16 7.21
CA SER A 22 14.19 -0.46 5.91
C SER A 22 13.54 -1.30 4.81
N PHE A 23 13.83 -2.60 4.76
CA PHE A 23 13.25 -3.50 3.77
C PHE A 23 11.72 -3.58 3.93
N LYS A 24 11.25 -3.76 5.18
CA LYS A 24 9.82 -3.88 5.46
C LYS A 24 9.06 -2.61 5.06
N GLU A 25 9.59 -1.42 5.35
CA GLU A 25 8.97 -0.15 4.94
C GLU A 25 8.95 -0.01 3.41
N GLN A 26 10.09 -0.20 2.75
CA GLN A 26 10.22 -0.02 1.29
C GLN A 26 9.33 -1.00 0.50
N SER A 27 9.24 -2.25 0.96
CA SER A 27 8.40 -3.27 0.32
C SER A 27 6.89 -3.04 0.51
N ARG A 28 6.45 -2.08 1.35
CA ARG A 28 5.04 -1.72 1.44
C ARG A 28 4.50 -1.13 0.15
N SER A 29 5.32 -0.46 -0.65
CA SER A 29 4.94 0.07 -1.97
C SER A 29 4.25 -1.01 -2.85
N ILE A 30 4.95 -2.13 -3.08
CA ILE A 30 4.46 -3.28 -3.84
C ILE A 30 3.40 -4.08 -3.08
N CYS A 31 3.60 -4.31 -1.78
CA CYS A 31 2.66 -5.10 -0.99
C CYS A 31 1.28 -4.43 -0.93
N ASN A 32 1.24 -3.12 -0.70
CA ASN A 32 0.01 -2.33 -0.69
C ASN A 32 -0.68 -2.36 -2.07
N PHE A 33 0.09 -2.23 -3.16
CA PHE A 33 -0.46 -2.33 -4.52
C PHE A 33 -1.13 -3.69 -4.73
N LEU A 34 -0.44 -4.78 -4.42
CA LEU A 34 -0.99 -6.13 -4.55
C LEU A 34 -2.21 -6.32 -3.65
N GLU A 35 -2.17 -5.86 -2.40
CA GLU A 35 -3.29 -5.90 -1.46
C GLU A 35 -4.55 -5.23 -2.02
N ARG A 36 -4.40 -4.10 -2.71
CA ARG A 36 -5.52 -3.42 -3.36
C ARG A 36 -6.09 -4.27 -4.49
N LYS A 37 -5.24 -4.87 -5.32
CA LYS A 37 -5.67 -5.73 -6.44
C LYS A 37 -6.37 -7.01 -5.96
N ILE A 38 -5.84 -7.68 -4.93
CA ILE A 38 -6.46 -8.92 -4.42
C ILE A 38 -7.78 -8.67 -3.69
N LYS A 39 -7.98 -7.50 -3.08
CA LYS A 39 -9.25 -7.15 -2.41
C LYS A 39 -10.41 -7.12 -3.41
N ASP A 40 -10.16 -6.71 -4.64
CA ASP A 40 -11.16 -6.69 -5.71
C ASP A 40 -11.51 -8.11 -6.19
N LEU A 41 -10.57 -9.06 -6.13
CA LEU A 41 -10.79 -10.46 -6.50
C LEU A 41 -11.70 -11.20 -5.52
N LYS A 42 -11.73 -10.79 -4.24
CA LYS A 42 -12.43 -11.49 -3.15
C LYS A 42 -12.08 -12.99 -3.10
N TYR A 43 -10.81 -13.32 -3.34
CA TYR A 43 -10.34 -14.70 -3.39
C TYR A 43 -10.60 -15.43 -2.06
N SER A 44 -11.22 -16.62 -2.14
CA SER A 44 -11.50 -17.46 -0.99
C SER A 44 -10.35 -18.42 -0.74
N SER A 45 -9.50 -18.10 0.22
CA SER A 45 -8.40 -18.93 0.70
C SER A 45 -8.84 -19.92 1.78
N GLU A 46 -8.23 -21.09 1.79
CA GLU A 46 -8.46 -22.12 2.80
C GLU A 46 -7.63 -21.85 4.06
N GLY A 47 -8.29 -21.44 5.15
CA GLY A 47 -7.63 -21.31 6.46
C GLY A 47 -6.72 -20.09 6.67
N PHE A 48 -6.50 -19.22 5.69
CA PHE A 48 -5.67 -18.01 5.86
C PHE A 48 -6.30 -16.73 5.31
N ARG A 49 -5.90 -15.56 5.81
CA ARG A 49 -6.32 -14.23 5.30
C ARG A 49 -5.16 -13.37 4.80
N ALA A 50 -3.93 -13.82 5.05
CA ALA A 50 -2.71 -13.10 4.73
C ALA A 50 -1.66 -14.06 4.17
N VAL A 51 -0.80 -13.54 3.33
CA VAL A 51 0.39 -14.22 2.80
C VAL A 51 1.62 -13.44 3.25
N CYS A 52 2.61 -14.13 3.80
CA CYS A 52 3.90 -13.55 4.16
C CYS A 52 5.01 -14.27 3.38
N PHE A 53 5.69 -13.51 2.52
CA PHE A 53 6.97 -13.89 1.95
C PHE A 53 8.05 -13.54 2.98
N VAL A 54 8.61 -14.55 3.63
CA VAL A 54 9.57 -14.38 4.74
C VAL A 54 10.97 -14.62 4.21
N GLY A 55 11.79 -13.57 4.17
CA GLY A 55 13.18 -13.66 3.74
C GLY A 55 14.02 -14.44 4.72
N LYS A 56 14.67 -15.52 4.28
CA LYS A 56 15.61 -16.32 5.06
C LYS A 56 16.88 -16.58 4.27
N LYS A 57 18.02 -16.68 4.97
CA LYS A 57 19.31 -17.09 4.39
C LYS A 57 19.27 -18.52 3.84
N HIS A 58 18.47 -19.37 4.49
CA HIS A 58 18.26 -20.77 4.10
C HIS A 58 16.74 -21.05 4.03
N PRO A 59 16.06 -20.63 2.96
CA PRO A 59 14.60 -20.74 2.88
C PRO A 59 14.15 -22.19 2.76
N SER A 60 13.10 -22.56 3.50
CA SER A 60 12.44 -23.86 3.32
C SER A 60 11.75 -23.95 1.95
N LYS A 61 11.53 -25.19 1.51
CA LYS A 61 10.63 -25.50 0.38
C LYS A 61 9.17 -25.57 0.81
N ASP A 62 8.93 -25.80 2.10
CA ASP A 62 7.59 -25.97 2.63
C ASP A 62 6.82 -24.66 2.62
N VAL A 63 5.56 -24.75 2.21
CA VAL A 63 4.57 -23.68 2.31
C VAL A 63 3.53 -24.14 3.33
N PHE A 64 3.27 -23.33 4.35
CA PHE A 64 2.37 -23.73 5.43
C PHE A 64 1.55 -22.56 5.97
N VAL A 65 0.37 -22.87 6.50
CA VAL A 65 -0.46 -21.92 7.24
C VAL A 65 -0.09 -22.02 8.72
N ASN A 66 0.31 -20.91 9.32
CA ASN A 66 0.64 -20.87 10.75
C ASN A 66 -0.61 -20.72 11.64
N SER A 67 -0.41 -20.79 12.95
CA SER A 67 -1.49 -20.67 13.96
C SER A 67 -2.23 -19.32 13.96
N SER A 68 -1.72 -18.32 13.24
CA SER A 68 -2.34 -16.99 13.06
C SER A 68 -3.13 -16.87 11.76
N ASN A 69 -3.40 -17.98 11.06
CA ASN A 69 -4.11 -18.01 9.78
C ASN A 69 -3.38 -17.18 8.70
N VAL A 70 -2.06 -17.34 8.64
CA VAL A 70 -1.16 -16.71 7.67
C VAL A 70 -0.42 -17.79 6.89
N LEU A 71 -0.50 -17.72 5.55
CA LEU A 71 0.32 -18.54 4.67
C LEU A 71 1.76 -18.00 4.69
N ASN A 72 2.71 -18.79 5.16
CA ASN A 72 4.12 -18.44 5.17
C ASN A 72 4.83 -19.12 4.01
N ILE A 73 5.62 -18.32 3.30
CA ILE A 73 6.41 -18.75 2.16
C ILE A 73 7.82 -18.22 2.39
N ASP A 74 8.75 -19.12 2.69
CA ASP A 74 10.14 -18.73 2.83
C ASP A 74 10.71 -18.33 1.46
N VAL A 75 11.44 -17.22 1.39
CA VAL A 75 12.11 -16.74 0.17
C VAL A 75 13.56 -16.38 0.48
N TYR A 76 14.44 -16.43 -0.52
CA TYR A 76 15.80 -15.95 -0.35
C TYR A 76 15.85 -14.44 -0.60
N ILE A 77 16.55 -13.71 0.26
CA ILE A 77 16.89 -12.30 0.05
C ILE A 77 18.41 -12.19 -0.03
N ASP A 78 18.89 -11.67 -1.16
CA ASP A 78 20.29 -11.27 -1.33
C ASP A 78 20.51 -9.90 -0.67
N GLU A 79 21.05 -9.93 0.55
CA GLU A 79 21.30 -8.73 1.34
C GLU A 79 22.26 -7.76 0.66
N ASN A 80 23.29 -8.27 -0.03
CA ASN A 80 24.29 -7.44 -0.70
C ASN A 80 23.67 -6.74 -1.90
N ARG A 81 22.89 -7.47 -2.72
CA ARG A 81 22.15 -6.89 -3.83
C ARG A 81 21.17 -5.82 -3.34
N TYR A 82 20.42 -6.10 -2.27
CA TYR A 82 19.51 -5.12 -1.68
C TYR A 82 20.23 -3.80 -1.32
N LYS A 83 21.36 -3.88 -0.61
CA LYS A 83 22.12 -2.70 -0.17
C LYS A 83 22.65 -1.83 -1.30
N ILE A 84 22.98 -2.41 -2.45
CA ILE A 84 23.53 -1.67 -3.60
C ILE A 84 22.46 -1.27 -4.63
N THR A 85 21.25 -1.81 -4.52
CA THR A 85 20.16 -1.49 -5.45
C THR A 85 19.65 -0.09 -5.15
N SER A 86 19.66 0.79 -6.17
CA SER A 86 19.08 2.12 -6.00
C SER A 86 17.56 2.05 -5.89
N ILE A 87 16.97 3.10 -5.33
CA ILE A 87 15.55 3.16 -5.01
C ILE A 87 14.65 2.88 -6.22
N ASP A 88 15.02 3.39 -7.39
CA ASP A 88 14.29 3.21 -8.65
C ASP A 88 14.14 1.74 -9.08
N TYR A 89 15.05 0.87 -8.64
CA TYR A 89 15.07 -0.56 -8.99
C TYR A 89 14.65 -1.48 -7.84
N LEU A 90 14.37 -0.95 -6.64
CA LEU A 90 13.98 -1.78 -5.49
C LEU A 90 12.65 -2.51 -5.74
N ASN A 91 11.69 -1.88 -6.43
CA ASN A 91 10.45 -2.55 -6.79
C ASN A 91 10.71 -3.75 -7.71
N SER A 92 11.58 -3.63 -8.71
CA SER A 92 11.98 -4.74 -9.57
C SER A 92 12.58 -5.89 -8.73
N TYR A 93 13.45 -5.55 -7.79
CA TYR A 93 14.04 -6.52 -6.87
C TYR A 93 12.98 -7.23 -6.00
N PHE A 94 12.02 -6.50 -5.43
CA PHE A 94 10.93 -7.10 -4.65
C PHE A 94 10.01 -7.98 -5.51
N ILE A 95 9.73 -7.61 -6.76
CA ILE A 95 8.97 -8.43 -7.71
C ILE A 95 9.66 -9.78 -7.92
N GLU A 96 10.97 -9.80 -8.12
CA GLU A 96 11.73 -11.05 -8.29
C GLU A 96 11.60 -11.96 -7.07
N ILE A 97 11.73 -11.40 -5.86
CA ILE A 97 11.58 -12.16 -4.61
C ILE A 97 10.16 -12.74 -4.50
N ILE A 98 9.13 -11.93 -4.76
CA ILE A 98 7.73 -12.38 -4.70
C ILE A 98 7.48 -13.49 -5.75
N LYS A 99 7.93 -13.31 -6.99
CA LYS A 99 7.84 -14.33 -8.06
C LYS A 99 8.51 -15.64 -7.64
N SER A 100 9.67 -15.57 -6.97
CA SER A 100 10.35 -16.76 -6.45
C SER A 100 9.50 -17.51 -5.41
N GLY A 101 8.80 -16.79 -4.54
CA GLY A 101 7.89 -17.39 -3.55
C GLY A 101 6.62 -17.95 -4.17
N LEU A 102 6.02 -17.24 -5.13
CA LEU A 102 4.81 -17.70 -5.83
C LEU A 102 5.02 -19.05 -6.52
N SER A 103 6.22 -19.30 -7.06
CA SER A 103 6.57 -20.58 -7.70
C SER A 103 6.42 -21.81 -6.77
N LYS A 104 6.41 -21.60 -5.45
CA LYS A 104 6.25 -22.66 -4.43
C LYS A 104 4.80 -22.95 -4.07
N CYS A 105 3.85 -22.08 -4.44
CA CYS A 105 2.51 -22.06 -3.85
C CYS A 105 1.50 -22.98 -4.54
N GLY A 106 1.75 -23.39 -5.79
CA GLY A 106 0.75 -24.12 -6.59
C GLY A 106 -0.61 -23.42 -6.58
N ASP A 107 -1.69 -24.18 -6.43
CA ASP A 107 -3.06 -23.66 -6.46
C ASP A 107 -3.53 -23.03 -5.13
N ILE A 108 -2.66 -22.93 -4.12
CA ILE A 108 -3.02 -22.32 -2.81
C ILE A 108 -3.34 -20.83 -2.98
N LEU A 109 -2.70 -20.16 -3.94
CA LEU A 109 -2.86 -18.74 -4.23
C LEU A 109 -3.39 -18.51 -5.67
N PRO A 110 -4.06 -17.37 -5.91
CA PRO A 110 -4.42 -16.93 -7.25
C PRO A 110 -3.17 -16.43 -8.00
N ILE A 111 -2.27 -17.35 -8.39
CA ILE A 111 -0.94 -17.03 -8.94
C ILE A 111 -1.07 -16.20 -10.21
N THR A 112 -2.01 -16.55 -11.09
CA THR A 112 -2.23 -15.86 -12.37
C THR A 112 -2.57 -14.39 -12.14
N GLU A 113 -3.48 -14.11 -11.21
CA GLU A 113 -3.95 -12.77 -10.90
C GLU A 113 -2.88 -11.96 -10.18
N ILE A 114 -2.16 -12.56 -9.21
CA ILE A 114 -1.04 -11.89 -8.54
C ILE A 114 0.06 -11.56 -9.56
N THR A 115 0.39 -12.49 -10.45
CA THR A 115 1.41 -12.27 -11.49
C THR A 115 0.98 -11.20 -12.48
N SER A 116 -0.30 -11.19 -12.88
CA SER A 116 -0.85 -10.12 -13.71
C SER A 116 -0.78 -8.76 -13.02
N ALA A 117 -1.06 -8.70 -11.71
CA ALA A 117 -0.93 -7.48 -10.93
C ALA A 117 0.54 -7.01 -10.83
N LEU A 118 1.50 -7.93 -10.66
CA LEU A 118 2.93 -7.59 -10.68
C LEU A 118 3.34 -6.97 -12.03
N HIS A 119 2.86 -7.53 -13.15
CA HIS A 119 3.14 -6.98 -14.49
C HIS A 119 2.46 -5.63 -14.70
N GLU A 120 1.23 -5.44 -14.20
CA GLU A 120 0.57 -4.13 -14.24
C GLU A 120 1.39 -3.08 -13.48
N PHE A 121 1.87 -3.42 -12.29
CA PHE A 121 2.69 -2.53 -11.46
C PHE A 121 4.01 -2.16 -12.14
N GLU A 122 4.66 -3.12 -12.78
CA GLU A 122 5.88 -2.89 -13.55
C GLU A 122 5.63 -2.01 -14.78
N ASN A 123 4.61 -2.34 -15.58
CA ASN A 123 4.26 -1.60 -16.80
C ASN A 123 3.74 -0.18 -16.53
N SER A 124 3.24 0.10 -15.33
CA SER A 124 2.83 1.45 -14.91
C SER A 124 3.98 2.30 -14.39
N GLY A 125 5.22 1.79 -14.38
CA GLY A 125 6.36 2.49 -13.78
C GLY A 125 6.29 2.52 -12.25
N TYR A 126 5.74 1.46 -11.64
CA TYR A 126 5.56 1.31 -10.20
C TYR A 126 4.65 2.36 -9.56
N VAL A 127 3.68 2.87 -10.32
CA VAL A 127 2.69 3.82 -9.81
C VAL A 127 1.62 3.09 -8.98
N ASN A 128 1.52 3.43 -7.70
CA ASN A 128 0.47 2.98 -6.79
C ASN A 128 -0.38 4.19 -6.33
N GLU A 129 -1.32 4.60 -7.18
CA GLU A 129 -2.25 5.71 -6.91
C GLU A 129 -3.70 5.23 -6.78
N TRP A 130 -4.50 5.89 -5.93
CA TRP A 130 -5.95 5.69 -5.85
C TRP A 130 -6.73 6.85 -5.26
N VAL A 131 -8.02 6.91 -5.60
CA VAL A 131 -8.96 7.83 -4.96
C VAL A 131 -9.49 7.19 -3.67
N HIS A 132 -9.07 7.71 -2.52
CA HIS A 132 -9.59 7.29 -1.21
C HIS A 132 -11.02 7.80 -0.98
N LYS A 133 -11.29 9.04 -1.36
CA LYS A 133 -12.61 9.66 -1.20
C LYS A 133 -12.89 10.64 -2.32
N LYS A 134 -14.13 10.65 -2.81
CA LYS A 134 -14.64 11.65 -3.77
C LYS A 134 -16.00 12.14 -3.30
N ARG A 135 -16.22 13.46 -3.29
CA ARG A 135 -17.50 14.09 -2.93
C ARG A 135 -17.82 15.25 -3.84
N PHE A 136 -19.07 15.34 -4.26
CA PHE A 136 -19.61 16.47 -5.03
C PHE A 136 -20.44 17.37 -4.12
N PHE A 137 -20.13 18.66 -4.10
CA PHE A 137 -20.82 19.67 -3.30
C PHE A 137 -21.66 20.57 -4.22
N LYS A 138 -22.95 20.24 -4.33
CA LYS A 138 -23.90 20.90 -5.25
C LYS A 138 -23.96 22.42 -5.08
N LYS A 139 -23.97 22.92 -3.84
CA LYS A 139 -24.12 24.36 -3.54
C LYS A 139 -22.95 25.19 -4.10
N GLN A 140 -21.74 24.64 -4.08
CA GLN A 140 -20.52 25.29 -4.58
C GLN A 140 -20.16 24.84 -6.00
N ASN A 141 -20.89 23.86 -6.55
CA ASN A 141 -20.62 23.21 -7.83
C ASN A 141 -19.17 22.71 -7.97
N ILE A 142 -18.65 22.06 -6.94
CA ILE A 142 -17.29 21.51 -6.93
C ILE A 142 -17.26 20.02 -6.62
N THR A 143 -16.25 19.33 -7.17
CA THR A 143 -15.90 17.96 -6.82
C THR A 143 -14.57 17.96 -6.08
N CYS A 144 -14.56 17.46 -4.85
CA CYS A 144 -13.36 17.28 -4.05
C CYS A 144 -12.98 15.79 -4.02
N SER A 145 -11.69 15.49 -4.19
CA SER A 145 -11.14 14.14 -4.12
C SER A 145 -9.90 14.11 -3.22
N LEU A 146 -9.80 13.08 -2.39
CA LEU A 146 -8.58 12.69 -1.69
C LEU A 146 -7.90 11.60 -2.51
N VAL A 147 -6.73 11.90 -3.05
CA VAL A 147 -5.95 11.00 -3.90
C VAL A 147 -4.72 10.56 -3.11
N CYS A 148 -4.56 9.25 -2.97
CA CYS A 148 -3.44 8.61 -2.31
C CYS A 148 -2.41 8.19 -3.34
N ASN A 149 -1.13 8.40 -3.06
CA ASN A 149 0.01 7.84 -3.79
C ASN A 149 0.93 7.15 -2.77
N HIS A 150 1.42 5.96 -3.09
CA HIS A 150 2.28 5.18 -2.21
C HIS A 150 3.53 4.72 -2.95
N SER A 151 4.64 5.38 -2.67
CA SER A 151 5.96 5.09 -3.24
C SER A 151 6.76 4.18 -2.32
N ILE A 152 8.01 3.90 -2.71
CA ILE A 152 9.00 3.23 -1.84
C ILE A 152 9.43 4.15 -0.68
N GLU A 153 9.42 5.46 -0.90
CA GLU A 153 9.96 6.44 0.03
C GLU A 153 8.91 6.98 1.00
N ASP A 154 7.67 7.11 0.52
CA ASP A 154 6.63 7.80 1.22
C ASP A 154 5.21 7.35 0.83
N PHE A 155 4.28 7.80 1.66
CA PHE A 155 2.87 7.89 1.32
C PHE A 155 2.50 9.37 1.22
N GLN A 156 1.77 9.72 0.17
CA GLN A 156 1.27 11.07 -0.07
C GLN A 156 -0.26 11.09 -0.18
N LEU A 157 -0.89 12.08 0.44
CA LEU A 157 -2.31 12.40 0.26
C LEU A 157 -2.43 13.76 -0.42
N SER A 158 -3.05 13.79 -1.59
CA SER A 158 -3.39 15.03 -2.30
C SER A 158 -4.87 15.35 -2.15
N LEU A 159 -5.17 16.64 -1.95
CA LEU A 159 -6.53 17.15 -2.10
C LEU A 159 -6.65 17.77 -3.49
N LYS A 160 -7.53 17.20 -4.31
CA LYS A 160 -7.87 17.71 -5.64
C LYS A 160 -9.29 18.28 -5.63
N ILE A 161 -9.46 19.52 -6.07
CA ILE A 161 -10.75 20.21 -6.17
C ILE A 161 -10.93 20.65 -7.61
N MET A 162 -12.06 20.25 -8.19
CA MET A 162 -12.45 20.60 -9.55
C MET A 162 -13.80 21.33 -9.55
N ARG A 163 -13.98 22.30 -10.46
CA ARG A 163 -15.27 22.92 -10.78
C ARG A 163 -15.52 22.71 -12.27
N ALA A 164 -16.55 21.93 -12.59
CA ALA A 164 -16.66 21.30 -13.90
C ALA A 164 -15.34 20.57 -14.25
N ASP A 165 -14.66 20.98 -15.31
CA ASP A 165 -13.41 20.37 -15.78
C ASP A 165 -12.15 21.12 -15.30
N ASP A 166 -12.30 22.28 -14.67
CA ASP A 166 -11.19 23.11 -14.20
C ASP A 166 -10.67 22.64 -12.84
N ILE A 167 -9.36 22.48 -12.73
CA ILE A 167 -8.67 22.20 -11.46
C ILE A 167 -8.52 23.53 -10.69
N ILE A 168 -9.24 23.66 -9.58
CA ILE A 168 -9.14 24.82 -8.68
C ILE A 168 -7.99 24.66 -7.68
N PHE A 169 -7.76 23.43 -7.24
CA PHE A 169 -6.75 23.11 -6.24
C PHE A 169 -6.26 21.68 -6.45
N ASN A 170 -4.95 21.46 -6.38
CA ASN A 170 -4.36 20.13 -6.47
C ASN A 170 -3.00 20.14 -5.79
N GLU A 171 -2.99 19.90 -4.49
CA GLU A 171 -1.77 19.93 -3.67
C GLU A 171 -1.68 18.71 -2.77
N VAL A 172 -0.45 18.31 -2.48
CA VAL A 172 -0.13 17.32 -1.44
C VAL A 172 -0.36 17.96 -0.08
N ILE A 173 -1.29 17.39 0.70
CA ILE A 173 -1.67 17.88 2.02
C ILE A 173 -1.13 17.00 3.17
N LEU A 174 -0.63 15.80 2.87
CA LEU A 174 0.03 14.90 3.83
C LEU A 174 1.18 14.15 3.15
N ILE A 175 2.32 14.06 3.84
CA ILE A 175 3.41 13.15 3.51
C ILE A 175 3.77 12.38 4.79
N THR A 176 3.92 11.06 4.70
CA THR A 176 4.36 10.19 5.80
C THR A 176 5.32 9.13 5.28
N PRO A 177 6.02 8.39 6.16
CA PRO A 177 6.63 7.13 5.78
C PRO A 177 5.61 6.18 5.09
N PRO A 178 6.09 5.24 4.25
CA PRO A 178 5.28 4.34 3.43
C PRO A 178 4.70 3.18 4.26
N ASP A 179 4.19 3.46 5.46
CA ASP A 179 3.58 2.50 6.38
C ASP A 179 2.14 2.91 6.67
N GLU A 180 1.18 2.01 6.45
CA GLU A 180 -0.23 2.21 6.79
C GLU A 180 -0.43 2.69 8.23
N LEU A 181 0.36 2.23 9.19
CA LEU A 181 0.26 2.67 10.59
C LEU A 181 0.53 4.17 10.74
N SER A 182 1.35 4.74 9.85
CA SER A 182 1.74 6.14 9.87
C SER A 182 0.66 7.06 9.29
N TYR A 183 -0.15 6.62 8.34
CA TYR A 183 -1.13 7.48 7.66
C TYR A 183 -2.60 7.10 7.86
N HIS A 184 -2.93 5.84 8.18
CA HIS A 184 -4.31 5.35 8.08
C HIS A 184 -5.32 6.10 8.96
N TYR A 185 -4.88 6.68 10.07
CA TYR A 185 -5.75 7.44 10.99
C TYR A 185 -5.79 8.95 10.71
N LYS A 186 -4.85 9.47 9.91
CA LYS A 186 -4.66 10.92 9.69
C LYS A 186 -5.67 11.55 8.75
N PHE A 187 -6.40 10.76 7.97
CA PHE A 187 -7.44 11.25 7.07
C PHE A 187 -8.62 10.28 6.99
N LYS A 188 -9.81 10.82 6.71
CA LYS A 188 -11.05 10.06 6.66
C LYS A 188 -11.99 10.58 5.59
N ASP A 189 -12.44 11.83 5.70
CA ASP A 189 -13.55 12.36 4.93
C ASP A 189 -13.31 13.79 4.45
N ILE A 190 -14.17 14.27 3.56
CA ILE A 190 -14.20 15.64 3.04
C ILE A 190 -15.55 16.25 3.44
N LEU A 191 -15.53 17.42 4.05
CA LEU A 191 -16.70 18.21 4.40
C LEU A 191 -16.59 19.59 3.75
N ILE A 192 -17.72 20.29 3.68
CA ILE A 192 -17.75 21.70 3.30
C ILE A 192 -18.55 22.48 4.35
N ASN A 193 -17.98 23.57 4.83
CA ASN A 193 -18.65 24.53 5.69
C ASN A 193 -18.58 25.91 5.05
N ASN A 194 -19.72 26.44 4.59
CA ASN A 194 -19.80 27.65 3.80
C ASN A 194 -18.91 27.60 2.54
N SER A 195 -17.75 28.26 2.58
CA SER A 195 -16.75 28.30 1.51
C SER A 195 -15.45 27.60 1.89
N GLU A 196 -15.44 26.80 2.96
CA GLU A 196 -14.26 26.10 3.44
C GLU A 196 -14.41 24.59 3.23
N VAL A 197 -13.46 23.99 2.49
CA VAL A 197 -13.30 22.54 2.41
C VAL A 197 -12.49 22.08 3.59
N ILE A 198 -13.00 21.07 4.29
CA ILE A 198 -12.40 20.51 5.50
C ILE A 198 -12.12 19.03 5.25
N VAL A 199 -10.87 18.62 5.43
CA VAL A 199 -10.49 17.21 5.48
C VAL A 199 -10.46 16.77 6.93
N THR A 200 -11.14 15.68 7.26
CA THR A 200 -11.22 15.16 8.62
C THR A 200 -10.29 13.98 8.84
N THR A 201 -9.92 13.73 10.10
CA THR A 201 -9.16 12.55 10.55
C THR A 201 -10.11 11.43 11.01
N LYS A 202 -9.56 10.28 11.40
CA LYS A 202 -10.33 9.22 12.10
C LYS A 202 -10.48 9.46 13.60
N LEU A 203 -9.86 10.51 14.15
CA LEU A 203 -9.95 10.86 15.56
C LEU A 203 -11.31 11.51 15.86
N HIS A 204 -11.83 11.29 17.07
CA HIS A 204 -13.25 11.52 17.38
C HIS A 204 -13.56 12.88 18.03
N SER A 205 -12.57 13.59 18.57
CA SER A 205 -12.74 14.85 19.28
C SER A 205 -12.19 16.03 18.49
N GLU A 206 -12.88 17.17 18.52
CA GLU A 206 -12.27 18.44 18.14
C GLU A 206 -11.19 18.83 19.17
N PRO A 207 -10.08 19.45 18.74
CA PRO A 207 -9.76 19.85 17.35
C PRO A 207 -9.16 18.72 16.49
N ASP A 208 -8.87 17.56 17.08
CA ASP A 208 -8.11 16.46 16.47
C ASP A 208 -8.81 15.76 15.29
N ASN A 209 -10.13 15.96 15.15
CA ASN A 209 -10.92 15.44 14.04
C ASN A 209 -10.72 16.21 12.72
N ILE A 210 -10.01 17.35 12.72
CA ILE A 210 -9.73 18.17 11.54
C ILE A 210 -8.27 18.05 11.16
N PHE A 211 -8.03 17.63 9.92
CA PHE A 211 -6.69 17.46 9.35
C PHE A 211 -6.24 18.71 8.59
N PHE A 212 -7.11 19.21 7.70
CA PHE A 212 -6.75 20.26 6.75
C PHE A 212 -7.98 21.12 6.44
N ARG A 213 -7.76 22.42 6.21
CA ARG A 213 -8.80 23.38 5.82
C ARG A 213 -8.33 24.22 4.65
N LEU A 214 -9.21 24.46 3.69
CA LEU A 214 -8.97 25.34 2.55
C LEU A 214 -10.20 26.19 2.27
N LYS A 215 -10.01 27.50 2.26
CA LYS A 215 -11.04 28.44 1.80
C LYS A 215 -11.04 28.49 0.27
N ILE A 216 -12.20 28.24 -0.32
CA ILE A 216 -12.44 28.36 -1.77
C ILE A 216 -13.05 29.73 -2.03
N ASN A 217 -12.41 30.50 -2.91
CA ASN A 217 -12.94 31.76 -3.41
C ASN A 217 -13.93 31.53 -4.57
#